data_AF-A0A498DQB3-F1
#
_entry.id   AF-A0A498DQB3-F1
#
_cell.length_a   1.000
_cell.length_b   1.000
_cell.length_c   1.000
_cell.angle_alpha   90.00
_cell.angle_beta   90.00
_cell.angle_gamma   90.00
#
_symmetry.space_group_name_H-M   'P 1'
#
loop_
_entity.id
_entity.type
_entity.pdbx_description
1 polymer ?
#
loop_
_entity_poly.entity_id
_entity_poly.type
_entity_poly.pdbx_seq_one_letter_code
_entity_poly.pdbx_strand_id
1 'polypeptide(L)'
;MIRSFFVSLFFFFGPALLLFMLRNLMLLLLLKAKAKQEKVAEVEVIDITPVKKDRAPTWFYALVVVISLSCATTVFMNLERGGAEVQHYVPAHTDASGNIIPGEWKSKP
;
A
#
# COMPACT_ATOMS: atom_id res chain seq x y z
N MET A 1 -12.48 -13.34 -10.99
CA MET A 1 -12.43 -13.44 -9.52
C MET A 1 -11.46 -12.44 -8.88
N ILE A 2 -10.30 -12.16 -9.48
CA ILE A 2 -9.32 -11.18 -8.96
C ILE A 2 -9.92 -9.79 -8.71
N ARG A 3 -10.81 -9.32 -9.60
CA ARG A 3 -11.47 -8.01 -9.51
C ARG A 3 -12.30 -7.88 -8.24
N SER A 4 -13.00 -8.94 -7.83
CA SER A 4 -13.82 -8.97 -6.62
C SER A 4 -12.96 -8.94 -5.35
N PHE A 5 -11.78 -9.57 -5.39
CA PHE A 5 -10.81 -9.55 -4.29
C PHE A 5 -10.18 -8.17 -4.09
N PHE A 6 -9.84 -7.47 -5.17
CA PHE A 6 -9.36 -6.08 -5.08
C PHE A 6 -10.44 -5.14 -4.56
N VAL A 7 -11.69 -5.34 -4.98
CA VAL A 7 -12.82 -4.54 -4.49
C VAL A 7 -13.05 -4.80 -3.00
N SER A 8 -13.07 -6.05 -2.53
CA SER A 8 -13.25 -6.33 -1.10
C SER A 8 -12.08 -5.80 -0.26
N LEU A 9 -10.84 -5.95 -0.73
CA LEU A 9 -9.66 -5.42 -0.06
C LEU A 9 -9.71 -3.89 0.04
N PHE A 10 -10.08 -3.21 -1.05
CA PHE A 10 -10.17 -1.76 -1.08
C PHE A 10 -11.33 -1.22 -0.23
N PHE A 11 -12.49 -1.90 -0.21
CA PHE A 11 -13.61 -1.47 0.64
C PHE A 11 -13.41 -1.81 2.13
N PHE A 12 -12.68 -2.87 2.44
CA PHE A 12 -12.37 -3.25 3.81
C PHE A 12 -11.24 -2.41 4.40
N PHE A 13 -10.10 -2.29 3.69
CA PHE A 13 -8.93 -1.56 4.16
C PHE A 13 -8.93 -0.09 3.75
N GLY A 14 -9.66 0.29 2.71
CA GLY A 14 -9.71 1.67 2.22
C GLY A 14 -10.13 2.68 3.29
N PRO A 15 -11.21 2.44 4.05
CA PRO A 15 -11.58 3.34 5.16
C PRO A 15 -10.48 3.47 6.21
N ALA A 16 -9.83 2.36 6.58
CA ALA A 16 -8.73 2.38 7.55
C ALA A 16 -7.50 3.13 7.02
N LEU A 17 -7.13 2.91 5.76
CA LEU A 17 -6.06 3.62 5.06
C LEU A 17 -6.38 5.11 4.94
N LEU A 18 -7.62 5.48 4.59
CA LEU A 18 -8.05 6.86 4.46
C LEU A 18 -7.99 7.58 5.81
N LEU A 19 -8.51 6.97 6.87
CA LEU A 19 -8.41 7.52 8.23
C LEU A 19 -6.95 7.64 8.69
N PHE A 20 -6.11 6.66 8.36
CA PHE A 20 -4.68 6.71 8.64
C PHE A 20 -4.00 7.87 7.91
N MET A 21 -4.26 8.05 6.61
CA MET A 21 -3.73 9.17 5.84
C MET A 21 -4.24 10.51 6.37
N LEU A 22 -5.54 10.62 6.68
CA LEU A 22 -6.14 11.82 7.23
C LEU A 22 -5.52 12.19 8.59
N ARG A 23 -5.32 11.21 9.47
CA ARG A 23 -4.65 11.41 10.77
C ARG A 23 -3.24 11.95 10.58
N ASN A 24 -2.46 11.36 9.70
CA ASN A 24 -1.09 11.81 9.42
C ASN A 24 -1.07 13.22 8.80
N LEU A 25 -2.01 13.52 7.91
CA LEU A 25 -2.16 14.85 7.34
C LEU A 25 -2.49 15.90 8.40
N MET A 26 -3.45 15.60 9.30
CA MET A 26 -3.80 16.47 10.42
C MET A 26 -2.62 16.72 11.35
N LEU A 27 -1.83 15.69 11.66
CA LEU A 27 -0.62 15.84 12.47
C LEU A 27 0.42 16.75 11.78
N LEU A 28 0.64 16.58 10.47
CA LEU A 28 1.54 17.44 9.70
C LEU A 28 1.05 18.90 9.67
N LEU A 29 -0.25 19.12 9.52
CA LEU A 29 -0.84 20.46 9.56
C LEU A 29 -0.68 21.10 10.94
N LEU A 30 -0.89 20.34 12.02
CA LEU A 30 -0.73 20.82 13.39
C LEU A 30 0.73 21.17 13.70
N LEU A 31 1.68 20.34 13.25
CA LEU A 31 3.11 20.62 13.35
C LEU A 31 3.48 21.90 12.57
N LYS A 32 2.95 22.08 11.36
CA LYS A 32 3.16 23.32 10.58
C LYS A 32 2.56 24.55 11.25
N ALA A 33 1.37 24.41 11.86
CA ALA A 33 0.72 25.51 12.58
C ALA A 33 1.53 25.93 13.81
N LYS A 34 2.01 24.96 14.60
CA LYS A 34 2.90 25.22 15.75
C LYS A 34 4.23 25.85 15.32
N ALA A 35 4.89 25.30 14.30
CA ALA A 35 6.13 25.88 13.76
C ALA A 35 5.93 27.29 13.19
N LYS A 36 4.72 27.61 12.68
CA LYS A 36 4.38 28.97 12.24
C LYS A 36 4.14 29.89 13.43
N GLN A 37 3.52 29.41 14.52
CA GLN A 37 3.33 30.19 15.75
C GLN A 37 4.66 30.51 16.43
N GLU A 38 5.59 29.55 16.51
CA GLU A 38 6.95 29.77 17.03
C GLU A 38 7.68 30.83 16.20
N LYS A 39 7.60 30.73 14.87
CA LYS A 39 8.18 31.74 13.97
C LYS A 39 7.56 33.13 14.10
N VAL A 40 6.27 33.23 14.45
CA VAL A 40 5.58 34.52 14.65
C VAL A 40 5.95 35.12 16.01
N ALA A 41 6.18 34.29 17.03
CA ALA A 41 6.69 34.73 18.34
C ALA A 41 8.18 35.14 18.28
N GLU A 42 8.97 34.56 17.38
CA GLU A 42 10.39 34.94 17.14
C GLU A 42 10.58 36.22 16.31
N VAL A 43 9.52 36.85 15.77
CA VAL A 43 9.66 38.03 14.87
C VAL A 43 10.18 39.29 15.59
N GLU A 44 10.32 39.29 16.91
CA GLU A 44 10.84 40.47 17.63
C GLU A 44 12.37 40.56 17.72
N VAL A 45 13.12 39.54 17.27
CA VAL A 45 14.59 39.61 17.16
C VAL A 45 15.02 38.99 15.83
N ILE A 46 15.33 39.84 14.84
CA ILE A 46 15.99 39.41 13.61
C ILE A 46 17.43 39.06 13.98
N ASP A 47 17.65 37.85 14.46
CA ASP A 47 18.99 37.28 14.56
C ASP A 47 19.44 36.86 13.16
N ILE A 48 20.40 37.61 12.60
CA ILE A 48 21.02 37.38 11.27
C ILE A 48 22.09 36.28 11.39
N THR A 49 21.86 35.27 12.22
CA THR A 49 22.77 34.13 12.31
C THR A 49 22.35 33.10 11.25
N PRO A 50 23.21 32.81 10.24
CA PRO A 50 22.85 31.87 9.18
C PRO A 50 22.67 30.47 9.77
N VAL A 51 21.42 30.05 9.93
CA VAL A 51 21.08 28.69 10.33
C VAL A 51 21.45 27.76 9.18
N LYS A 52 22.49 26.95 9.35
CA LYS A 52 22.82 25.89 8.39
C LYS A 52 21.62 24.97 8.30
N LYS A 53 21.02 24.93 7.12
CA LYS A 53 19.90 24.04 6.81
C LYS A 53 20.49 22.64 6.72
N ASP A 54 20.41 21.87 7.81
CA ASP A 54 20.85 20.48 7.86
C ASP A 54 19.97 19.65 6.91
N ARG A 55 20.36 19.64 5.63
CA ARG A 55 19.78 18.74 4.64
C ARG A 55 20.23 17.33 4.97
N ALA A 56 19.29 16.40 4.91
CA ALA A 56 19.60 14.99 5.03
C ALA A 56 20.70 14.63 4.01
N PRO A 57 21.69 13.82 4.41
CA PRO A 57 22.82 13.50 3.57
C PRO A 57 22.35 12.66 2.37
N THR A 58 22.98 12.85 1.20
CA THR A 58 22.53 12.27 -0.08
C THR A 58 22.45 10.74 -0.06
N TRP A 59 23.28 10.08 0.78
CA TRP A 59 23.26 8.63 0.96
C TRP A 59 21.96 8.11 1.57
N PHE A 60 21.28 8.92 2.40
CA PHE A 60 19.99 8.54 2.99
C PHE A 60 18.94 8.33 1.90
N TYR A 61 18.89 9.24 0.91
CA TYR A 61 17.98 9.09 -0.23
C TYR A 61 18.33 7.87 -1.08
N ALA A 62 19.63 7.61 -1.31
CA ALA A 62 20.07 6.42 -2.03
C ALA A 62 19.64 5.13 -1.31
N LEU A 63 19.79 5.07 0.01
CA LEU A 63 19.39 3.93 0.83
C LEU A 63 17.88 3.68 0.75
N VAL A 64 17.07 4.74 0.85
CA VAL A 64 15.60 4.64 0.70
C VAL A 64 15.22 4.10 -0.68
N VAL A 65 15.86 4.58 -1.74
CA VAL A 65 15.61 4.10 -3.11
C VAL A 65 15.97 2.63 -3.26
N VAL A 66 17.12 2.19 -2.72
CA VAL A 66 17.54 0.79 -2.80
C VAL A 66 16.59 -0.13 -2.03
N ILE A 67 16.19 0.24 -0.81
CA ILE A 67 15.27 -0.56 0.01
C ILE A 67 13.90 -0.67 -0.69
N SER A 68 13.37 0.44 -1.19
CA SER A 68 12.07 0.44 -1.88
C SER A 68 12.09 -0.40 -3.16
N LEU A 69 13.17 -0.33 -3.96
CA LEU A 69 13.32 -1.18 -5.15
C LEU A 69 13.42 -2.67 -4.81
N SER A 70 14.16 -3.02 -3.75
CA SER A 70 14.33 -4.40 -3.31
C SER A 70 13.00 -5.01 -2.81
N CYS A 71 12.20 -4.22 -2.09
CA CYS A 71 10.88 -4.62 -1.64
C CYS A 71 9.94 -4.84 -2.83
N ALA A 72 9.93 -3.92 -3.80
CA ALA A 72 9.09 -4.05 -4.99
C ALA A 72 9.44 -5.30 -5.82
N THR A 73 10.74 -5.56 -6.04
CA THR A 73 11.19 -6.75 -6.80
C THR A 73 10.88 -8.04 -6.08
N THR A 74 11.10 -8.12 -4.77
CA THR A 74 10.78 -9.34 -3.98
C THR A 74 9.29 -9.66 -3.98
N VAL A 75 8.42 -8.65 -3.86
CA VAL A 75 6.97 -8.84 -3.97
C VAL A 75 6.58 -9.32 -5.36
N PHE A 76 7.14 -8.71 -6.41
CA PHE A 76 6.88 -9.11 -7.79
C PHE A 76 7.29 -10.56 -8.07
N MET A 77 8.49 -10.97 -7.64
CA MET A 77 8.96 -12.34 -7.81
C MET A 77 8.10 -13.36 -7.03
N ASN A 78 7.59 -12.99 -5.85
CA ASN A 78 6.69 -13.86 -5.09
C ASN A 78 5.31 -14.00 -5.76
N LEU A 79 4.81 -12.94 -6.40
CA LEU A 79 3.57 -12.99 -7.18
C LEU A 79 3.71 -13.90 -8.41
N GLU A 80 4.85 -13.86 -9.12
CA GLU A 80 5.09 -14.75 -10.26
C GLU A 80 5.34 -16.21 -9.85
N ARG A 81 6.03 -16.43 -8.72
CA ARG A 81 6.29 -17.79 -8.20
C ARG A 81 5.06 -18.47 -7.63
N GLY A 82 4.04 -17.70 -7.23
CA GLY A 82 2.72 -18.21 -6.92
C GLY A 82 2.03 -18.69 -8.18
N GLY A 83 2.53 -19.79 -8.75
CA GLY A 83 1.95 -20.46 -9.90
C GLY A 83 0.48 -20.75 -9.62
N ALA A 84 -0.40 -19.97 -10.20
CA ALA A 84 -1.81 -20.29 -10.21
C ALA A 84 -1.92 -21.60 -10.98
N GLU A 85 -2.19 -22.71 -10.27
CA GLU A 85 -2.65 -23.93 -10.92
C GLU A 85 -3.79 -23.52 -11.86
N VAL A 86 -3.67 -23.89 -13.14
CA VAL A 86 -4.67 -23.56 -14.14
C VAL A 86 -5.91 -24.40 -13.80
N GLN A 87 -6.78 -23.83 -12.97
CA GLN A 87 -8.03 -24.47 -12.57
C GLN A 87 -9.08 -24.25 -13.66
N HIS A 88 -9.67 -25.35 -14.12
CA HIS A 88 -10.80 -25.32 -15.04
C HIS A 88 -12.09 -25.54 -14.25
N TYR A 89 -13.09 -24.69 -14.47
CA TYR A 89 -14.41 -24.86 -13.88
C TYR A 89 -15.22 -25.90 -14.67
N VAL A 90 -15.65 -26.97 -14.00
CA VAL A 90 -16.59 -27.94 -14.59
C VAL A 90 -18.00 -27.54 -14.17
N PRO A 91 -18.88 -27.16 -15.10
CA PRO A 91 -20.25 -26.79 -14.75
C PRO A 91 -21.04 -27.98 -14.22
N ALA A 92 -22.12 -27.68 -13.49
CA ALA A 92 -23.04 -28.70 -13.01
C ALA A 92 -23.61 -29.49 -14.19
N HIS A 93 -23.58 -30.81 -14.09
CA HIS A 93 -24.04 -31.70 -15.14
C HIS A 93 -24.72 -32.92 -14.53
N THR A 94 -25.54 -33.60 -15.33
CA THR A 94 -26.22 -34.83 -14.92
C THR A 94 -25.37 -36.01 -15.35
N ASP A 95 -25.16 -36.98 -14.45
CA ASP A 95 -24.45 -38.21 -14.77
C ASP A 95 -25.32 -39.17 -15.61
N ALA A 96 -24.71 -40.24 -16.14
CA ALA A 96 -25.42 -41.25 -16.93
C ALA A 96 -26.51 -42.01 -16.15
N SER A 97 -26.54 -41.89 -14.82
CA SER A 97 -27.52 -42.49 -13.92
C SER A 97 -28.65 -41.52 -13.54
N GLY A 98 -28.61 -40.28 -14.03
CA GLY A 98 -29.61 -39.24 -13.76
C GLY A 98 -29.35 -38.39 -12.51
N ASN A 99 -28.20 -38.53 -11.84
CA ASN A 99 -27.85 -37.74 -10.65
C ASN A 99 -27.25 -36.39 -11.05
N ILE A 100 -27.60 -35.34 -10.32
CA ILE A 100 -27.05 -33.99 -10.55
C ILE A 100 -25.73 -33.85 -9.81
N ILE A 101 -24.64 -33.64 -10.55
CA ILE A 101 -23.31 -33.36 -10.01
C ILE A 101 -23.15 -31.83 -9.91
N PRO A 102 -22.87 -31.28 -8.71
CA PRO A 102 -22.64 -29.85 -8.55
C PRO A 102 -21.35 -29.42 -9.24
N GLY A 103 -21.32 -28.17 -9.74
CA GLY A 103 -20.15 -27.64 -10.44
C GLY A 103 -18.94 -27.52 -9.51
N GLU A 104 -17.77 -27.93 -9.98
CA GLU A 104 -16.54 -28.02 -9.20
C GLU A 104 -15.33 -27.45 -9.96
N TRP A 105 -14.33 -26.96 -9.21
CA TRP A 105 -13.06 -26.52 -9.77
C TRP A 105 -12.08 -27.69 -9.79
N LYS A 106 -11.56 -28.04 -10.98
CA LYS A 106 -10.54 -29.08 -11.13
C LYS A 106 -9.21 -28.48 -11.54
N SER A 107 -8.12 -28.95 -10.93
CA SER A 107 -6.77 -28.70 -11.42
C SER A 107 -6.56 -29.46 -12.72
N LYS A 108 -5.94 -28.81 -13.71
CA LYS A 108 -5.48 -29.48 -14.92
C LYS A 108 -4.21 -30.28 -14.57
N PRO A 109 -4.06 -31.53 -15.04
CA PRO A 109 -2.79 -32.26 -14.92
C PRO A 109 -1.66 -31.56 -15.68
#